data_AF-A0A6I7NGG5-F1
#
_entry.id   AF-A0A6I7NGG5-F1
#
_cell.length_a   1.000
_cell.length_b   1.000
_cell.length_c   1.000
_cell.angle_alpha   90.00
_cell.angle_beta   90.00
_cell.angle_gamma   90.00
#
_symmetry.space_group_name_H-M   'P 1'
#
loop_
_entity.id
_entity.type
_entity.pdbx_description
1 polymer ?
#
loop_
_entity_poly.entity_id
_entity_poly.type
_entity_poly.pdbx_seq_one_letter_code
_entity_poly.pdbx_strand_id
1 'polypeptide(L)' 'MDTLLLAWSELLLFFIVFPLTFKALMAADLSQFFQKSAIWQIQTMYVLLSIALAGVVTATLIRLIDLTATVMGRF' A
#
# COMPACT_ATOMS: atom_id res chain seq x y z
N MET A 1 2.85 -19.80 -10.86
CA MET A 1 3.11 -19.82 -9.41
C MET A 1 1.87 -20.39 -8.73
N ASP A 2 2.02 -21.14 -7.64
CA ASP A 2 0.88 -21.59 -6.84
C ASP A 2 0.05 -20.39 -6.39
N THR A 3 -1.24 -20.38 -6.70
CA THR A 3 -2.18 -19.29 -6.41
C THR A 3 -2.19 -18.95 -4.91
N LEU A 4 -1.99 -19.96 -4.08
CA LEU A 4 -1.88 -19.83 -2.63
C LEU A 4 -0.59 -19.08 -2.22
N LEU A 5 0.54 -19.39 -2.84
CA LEU A 5 1.83 -18.78 -2.54
C LEU A 5 1.85 -17.30 -2.96
N LEU A 6 1.18 -16.97 -4.06
CA LEU A 6 0.99 -15.59 -4.52
C LEU A 6 0.12 -14.78 -3.55
N ALA A 7 -1.00 -15.34 -3.08
CA ALA A 7 -1.87 -14.70 -2.09
C ALA A 7 -1.15 -14.44 -0.75
N TRP A 8 -0.33 -15.38 -0.28
CA TRP A 8 0.48 -15.16 0.93
C TRP A 8 1.56 -14.09 0.72
N SER A 9 2.19 -14.06 -0.45
CA SER A 9 3.19 -13.03 -0.78
C SER A 9 2.56 -11.64 -0.83
N GLU A 10 1.34 -11.52 -1.35
CA GLU A 10 0.56 -10.29 -1.38
C GLU A 10 0.26 -9.79 0.02
N LEU A 11 -0.23 -10.67 0.88
CA LEU A 11 -0.58 -10.35 2.26
C LEU A 11 0.64 -9.88 3.05
N LEU A 12 1.79 -10.56 2.91
CA LEU A 12 3.05 -10.14 3.53
C LEU A 12 3.54 -8.79 3.01
N LEU A 13 3.54 -8.58 1.70
CA LEU A 13 3.92 -7.31 1.10
C LEU A 13 3.00 -6.18 1.57
N PHE A 14 1.69 -6.42 1.66
CA PHE A 14 0.75 -5.45 2.17
C PHE A 14 1.09 -5.00 3.59
N PHE A 15 1.44 -5.93 4.50
CA PHE A 15 1.84 -5.59 5.86
C PHE A 15 3.16 -4.80 5.95
N ILE A 16 4.04 -4.92 4.96
CA ILE A 16 5.29 -4.14 4.88
C ILE A 16 5.02 -2.75 4.29
N VAL A 17 4.23 -2.70 3.21
CA VAL A 17 3.92 -1.48 2.47
C VAL A 17 2.99 -0.56 3.28
N PHE A 18 2.03 -1.12 4.01
CA PHE A 18 1.07 -0.37 4.82
C PHE A 18 1.68 0.59 5.85
N PRO A 19 2.58 0.17 6.77
CA PRO A 19 3.20 1.09 7.71
C PRO A 19 4.09 2.13 7.01
N LEU A 20 4.63 1.81 5.83
CA LEU A 20 5.45 2.71 5.04
C LEU A 20 4.60 3.80 4.38
N THR A 21 3.46 3.45 3.78
CA THR A 21 2.49 4.41 3.23
C THR A 21 1.86 5.25 4.33
N PHE A 22 1.57 4.67 5.49
CA PHE A 22 1.03 5.39 6.65
C PHE A 22 2.00 6.45 7.17
N LYS A 23 3.27 6.11 7.36
CA LYS A 23 4.30 7.09 7.75
C LYS A 23 4.50 8.17 6.70
N ALA A 24 4.51 7.80 5.41
CA ALA A 24 4.65 8.75 4.31
C ALA A 24 3.49 9.75 4.26
N LEU A 25 2.24 9.28 4.43
CA LEU A 25 1.06 10.12 4.47
C LEU A 25 1.07 11.06 5.68
N MET A 26 1.40 10.57 6.88
CA MET A 26 1.50 11.45 8.05
C MET A 26 2.55 12.54 7.89
N ALA A 27 3.64 12.27 7.17
CA ALA A 27 4.68 13.25 6.86
C ALA A 27 4.22 14.32 5.86
N ALA A 28 3.18 14.07 5.06
CA ALA A 28 2.65 15.01 4.07
C ALA A 28 1.76 16.11 4.67
N ASP A 29 1.51 16.07 5.99
CA ASP A 29 0.72 17.03 6.77
C ASP A 29 -0.60 17.46 6.10
N LEU A 30 -1.55 16.54 6.03
CA LEU A 30 -2.93 16.79 5.60
C LEU A 30 -3.73 17.66 6.59
N SER A 31 -3.18 18.01 7.76
CA SER A 31 -3.91 18.79 8.77
C SER A 31 -4.31 20.18 8.28
N GLN A 32 -3.58 20.71 7.29
CA GLN A 32 -3.88 21.97 6.61
C GLN A 32 -5.24 22.01 5.90
N PHE A 33 -5.80 20.84 5.52
CA PHE A 33 -7.10 20.74 4.85
C PHE A 33 -8.27 20.56 5.83
N PHE A 34 -7.99 20.40 7.12
CA PHE A 34 -8.99 20.12 8.15
C PHE A 34 -9.02 21.23 9.21
N GLN A 35 -10.18 21.44 9.81
CA GLN A 35 -10.29 22.30 10.98
C GLN A 35 -9.47 21.71 12.13
N LYS A 36 -8.72 22.53 12.87
CA LYS A 36 -7.79 22.09 13.92
C LYS A 36 -8.44 21.23 15.04
N SER A 37 -9.76 21.27 15.20
CA SER A 37 -10.50 20.46 16.18
C SER A 37 -10.83 19.04 15.68
N ALA A 38 -10.64 18.74 14.40
CA ALA A 38 -11.08 17.51 13.75
C ALA A 38 -10.05 16.35 13.82
N ILE A 39 -9.37 16.17 14.95
CA ILE A 39 -8.25 15.22 15.09
C ILE A 39 -8.66 13.79 14.71
N TRP A 40 -9.83 13.31 15.16
CA TRP A 40 -10.34 11.98 14.84
C TRP A 40 -10.63 11.77 13.35
N GLN A 41 -11.13 12.81 12.67
CA GLN A 41 -11.43 12.75 11.24
C GLN A 41 -10.13 12.67 10.42
N ILE A 42 -9.13 13.46 10.81
CA ILE A 42 -7.79 13.46 10.19
C ILE A 42 -7.14 12.08 10.35
N GLN A 43 -7.14 11.51 11.56
CA GLN A 43 -6.56 10.19 11.81
C GLN A 43 -7.27 9.07 11.03
N THR A 44 -8.61 9.09 11.00
CA THR A 44 -9.39 8.12 10.22
C THR A 44 -9.07 8.22 8.74
N MET A 45 -8.95 9.45 8.21
CA MET A 45 -8.58 9.68 6.83
C MET A 45 -7.20 9.13 6.51
N TYR A 46 -6.21 9.37 7.37
CA TYR A 46 -4.87 8.83 7.21
C TYR A 46 -4.87 7.32 7.13
N VAL A 47 -5.58 6.64 8.03
CA VAL A 47 -5.69 5.17 8.01
C VAL A 47 -6.32 4.69 6.71
N LEU A 48 -7.46 5.26 6.31
CA LEU A 48 -8.17 4.86 5.08
C LEU A 48 -7.33 5.08 3.82
N LEU A 49 -6.69 6.25 3.71
CA LEU A 49 -5.79 6.56 2.59
C LEU A 49 -4.58 5.62 2.56
N SER A 50 -4.03 5.27 3.73
CA SER A 50 -2.89 4.37 3.82
C SER A 50 -3.23 2.95 3.41
N ILE A 51 -4.42 2.45 3.79
CA ILE A 51 -4.93 1.14 3.35
C ILE A 51 -5.11 1.14 1.83
N ALA A 52 -5.76 2.17 1.28
CA ALA A 52 -6.00 2.28 -0.16
C ALA A 52 -4.70 2.33 -0.96
N LEU A 53 -3.76 3.20 -0.56
CA LEU A 53 -2.46 3.32 -1.21
C LEU A 53 -1.62 2.05 -1.07
N ALA A 54 -1.60 1.44 0.11
CA ALA A 54 -0.89 0.18 0.32
C ALA A 54 -1.42 -0.94 -0.58
N GLY A 55 -2.75 -1.03 -0.73
CA GLY A 55 -3.39 -1.99 -1.63
C GLY A 55 -2.98 -1.77 -3.09
N VAL A 56 -3.05 -0.53 -3.58
CA VAL A 56 -2.65 -0.20 -4.96
C VAL A 56 -1.16 -0.49 -5.22
N VAL A 57 -0.29 -0.08 -4.29
CA VAL A 57 1.16 -0.32 -4.41
C VAL A 57 1.47 -1.81 -4.40
N THR A 58 0.86 -2.57 -3.49
CA THR A 58 1.08 -4.01 -3.38
C THR A 58 0.62 -4.75 -4.62
N ALA A 59 -0.59 -4.45 -5.12
CA ALA A 59 -1.10 -5.03 -6.37
C ALA A 59 -0.20 -4.69 -7.57
N THR A 60 0.34 -3.47 -7.61
CA THR A 60 1.27 -3.04 -8.66
C THR A 60 2.60 -3.79 -8.59
N LEU A 61 3.15 -3.98 -7.39
CA LEU A 61 4.40 -4.72 -7.19
C LEU A 61 4.27 -6.18 -7.61
N ILE A 62 3.18 -6.86 -7.24
CA ILE A 62 2.93 -8.25 -7.66
C ILE A 62 2.84 -8.36 -9.17
N ARG A 63 2.11 -7.43 -9.80
CA ARG A 63 1.96 -7.41 -11.26
C ARG A 63 3.27 -7.15 -11.97
N LEU A 64 4.14 -6.31 -11.41
CA LEU A 64 5.50 -6.12 -11.90
C LEU A 64 6.34 -7.39 -11.77
N ILE A 65 6.29 -8.06 -10.62
CA ILE A 65 7.00 -9.34 -10.41
C ILE A 65 6.55 -10.39 -11.44
N ASP A 66 5.24 -10.51 -11.66
CA ASP A 66 4.67 -11.46 -12.63
C ASP A 66 5.10 -11.15 -14.08
N LEU A 67 5.09 -9.86 -14.46
CA LEU A 67 5.60 -9.42 -15.76
C LEU A 67 7.10 -9.70 -15.91
N THR A 68 7.91 -9.39 -14.91
CA THR A 68 9.36 -9.65 -14.94
C THR A 68 9.65 -11.14 -15.03
N ALA A 69 8.94 -11.98 -14.27
CA ALA A 69 9.07 -13.44 -14.34
C ALA A 69 8.71 -13.97 -15.74
N THR A 70 7.65 -13.43 -16.35
CA THR A 70 7.22 -13.80 -17.71
C THR A 70 8.25 -13.38 -18.77
N VAL A 71 8.86 -12.20 -18.62
CA VAL A 71 9.88 -11.69 -19.55
C VAL A 71 11.19 -12.48 -19.40
N MET A 72 11.65 -12.74 -18.18
CA MET A 72 12.88 -13.52 -17.93
C MET A 72 12.75 -15.00 -18.32
N GLY A 73 11.58 -15.62 -18.16
CA GLY A 73 11.36 -17.00 -18.57
C GLY A 73 11.22 -17.20 -20.09
N ARG A 74 11.25 -16.12 -20.88
CA ARG A 74 11.18 -16.13 -22.35
C ARG A 74 12.54 -15.95 -23.04
N PHE A 75 13.62 -15.77 -22.29
CA PHE A 75 15.00 -15.79 -22.76
C PHE A 75 15.70 -17.07 -22.31
#